data_AF-A0A3M1B295-F1
#
_entry.id   AF-A0A3M1B295-F1
#
_cell.length_a   1.000
_cell.length_b   1.000
_cell.length_c   1.000
_cell.angle_alpha   90.00
_cell.angle_beta   90.00
_cell.angle_gamma   90.00
#
_symmetry.space_group_name_H-M   'P 1'
#
loop_
_entity.id
_entity.type
_entity.pdbx_description
1 polymer ?
#
loop_
_entity_poly.entity_id
_entity_poly.type
_entity_poly.pdbx_seq_one_letter_code
_entity_poly.pdbx_strand_id
1 'polypeptide(L)'
;MSRPSTPGKQIAVAIAVSILCFVNGCSQLQGLLGSVAEKSYEKPDVTVAAARIAGLSFDQADLLFDLAIKNPNPVGVSMAGFD
;
A
#
# COMPACT_ATOMS: atom_id res chain seq x y z
N MET A 1 52.35 7.26 6.40
CA MET A 1 51.99 8.26 7.44
C MET A 1 50.68 7.80 8.10
N SER A 2 50.75 6.98 9.15
CA SER A 2 49.56 6.46 9.84
C SER A 2 49.30 7.31 11.07
N ARG A 3 48.21 8.10 11.05
CA ARG A 3 47.81 8.93 12.19
C ARG A 3 47.34 8.02 13.35
N PRO A 4 47.87 8.17 14.58
CA PRO A 4 47.34 7.44 15.74
C PRO A 4 45.95 8.02 16.06
N SER A 5 44.89 7.24 15.86
CA SER A 5 43.55 7.62 16.28
C SER A 5 43.36 7.27 17.75
N THR A 6 43.18 8.27 18.60
CA THR A 6 42.83 8.12 20.01
C THR A 6 41.54 7.30 20.15
N PRO A 7 41.42 6.35 21.09
CA PRO A 7 40.27 5.44 21.21
C PRO A 7 38.91 6.16 21.31
N GLY A 8 38.85 7.33 21.94
CA GLY A 8 37.62 8.14 22.01
C GLY A 8 37.12 8.64 20.66
N LYS A 9 38.01 8.86 19.68
CA LYS A 9 37.65 9.30 18.32
C LYS A 9 37.04 8.15 17.50
N GLN A 10 37.49 6.91 17.72
CA GLN A 10 36.94 5.73 17.07
C GLN A 10 35.52 5.43 17.58
N ILE A 11 35.29 5.57 18.89
CA ILE A 11 33.97 5.39 19.51
C ILE A 11 32.99 6.45 18.99
N ALA A 12 33.42 7.72 18.92
CA ALA A 12 32.58 8.79 18.38
C ALA A 12 32.20 8.56 16.90
N VAL A 13 33.14 8.07 16.09
CA VAL A 13 32.88 7.73 14.68
C VAL A 13 31.91 6.56 14.57
N ALA A 14 32.06 5.51 15.39
CA ALA A 14 31.16 4.36 15.38
C ALA A 14 29.72 4.74 15.76
N ILE A 15 29.55 5.60 16.76
CA ILE A 15 28.24 6.13 17.17
C ILE A 15 27.63 6.98 16.04
N ALA A 16 28.41 7.87 15.44
CA ALA A 16 27.94 8.71 14.34
C ALA A 16 27.50 7.88 13.12
N VAL A 17 28.25 6.83 12.78
CA VAL A 17 27.89 5.90 11.69
C VAL A 17 26.62 5.13 12.02
N SER A 18 26.48 4.63 13.25
CA SER A 18 25.28 3.91 13.68
C SER A 18 24.04 4.80 13.61
N ILE A 19 24.13 6.05 14.10
CA ILE A 19 23.04 7.03 14.01
C ILE A 19 22.68 7.28 12.54
N LEU A 20 23.66 7.47 11.66
CA LEU A 20 23.42 7.64 10.22
C LEU A 20 22.67 6.45 9.60
N CYS A 21 22.99 5.22 10.00
CA CYS A 21 22.31 4.03 9.52
C CYS A 21 20.84 3.99 9.97
N PHE A 22 20.54 4.40 11.21
CA PHE A 22 19.16 4.39 11.71
C PHE A 22 18.26 5.42 11.01
N VAL A 23 18.76 6.63 10.70
CA VAL A 23 17.96 7.64 9.98
C VAL A 23 17.69 7.27 8.53
N ASN A 24 18.63 6.58 7.86
CA ASN A 24 18.46 6.14 6.48
C ASN A 24 17.69 4.81 6.34
N GLY A 25 17.63 4.00 7.40
CA GLY A 25 16.96 2.70 7.37
C GLY A 25 15.43 2.77 7.27
N CYS A 26 14.80 3.78 7.89
CA CYS A 26 13.34 3.89 7.91
C CYS A 26 12.72 4.09 6.50
N SER A 27 13.32 4.93 5.66
CA SER A 27 12.81 5.18 4.29
C SER A 27 13.03 3.97 3.36
N GLN A 28 14.13 3.24 3.53
CA GLN A 28 14.39 2.00 2.78
C GLN A 28 13.45 0.86 3.19
N LEU A 29 13.16 0.72 4.47
CA LEU A 29 12.21 -0.29 4.95
C LEU A 29 10.79 -0.01 4.45
N GLN A 30 10.37 1.26 4.39
CA GLN A 30 9.05 1.63 3.89
C GLN A 30 8.86 1.31 2.40
N GLY A 31 9.90 1.49 1.58
CA GLY A 31 9.87 1.08 0.17
C GLY A 31 9.83 -0.45 -0.02
N LEU A 32 10.52 -1.20 0.82
CA LEU A 32 10.47 -2.68 0.80
C LEU A 32 9.12 -3.20 1.32
N LEU A 33 8.59 -2.65 2.41
CA LEU A 33 7.29 -3.05 2.94
C LEU A 33 6.14 -2.71 1.99
N GLY A 34 6.19 -1.54 1.33
CA GLY A 34 5.22 -1.19 0.29
C GLY A 34 5.22 -2.21 -0.85
N SER A 35 6.40 -2.59 -1.36
CA SER A 35 6.51 -3.52 -2.48
C SER A 35 6.16 -4.98 -2.14
N VAL A 36 6.40 -5.45 -0.91
CA VAL A 36 5.98 -6.82 -0.50
C VAL A 36 4.52 -6.89 -0.06
N ALA A 37 3.97 -5.83 0.53
CA ALA A 37 2.56 -5.78 0.93
C ALA A 37 1.64 -5.79 -0.30
N GLU A 38 1.97 -4.99 -1.32
CA GLU A 38 1.23 -4.94 -2.59
C GLU A 38 1.26 -6.29 -3.33
N LYS A 39 2.35 -7.05 -3.20
CA LYS A 39 2.49 -8.35 -3.88
C LYS A 39 1.78 -9.50 -3.16
N SER A 40 1.50 -9.34 -1.87
CA SER A 40 0.86 -10.39 -1.07
C SER A 40 -0.67 -10.31 -1.10
N TYR A 41 -1.23 -9.17 -1.54
CA TYR A 41 -2.66 -8.95 -1.65
C TYR A 41 -3.05 -8.72 -3.11
N GLU A 42 -3.92 -9.57 -3.62
CA GLU A 42 -4.42 -9.45 -4.98
C GLU A 42 -5.59 -8.45 -5.03
N LYS A 43 -5.73 -7.70 -6.13
CA LYS A 43 -6.87 -6.80 -6.26
C LYS A 43 -8.16 -7.62 -6.41
N PRO A 44 -9.26 -7.28 -5.69
CA PRO A 44 -10.55 -7.90 -5.93
C PRO A 44 -10.99 -7.71 -7.39
N ASP A 45 -11.49 -8.77 -7.99
CA ASP A 45 -12.06 -8.74 -9.34
C ASP A 45 -13.53 -8.31 -9.25
N VAL A 46 -13.92 -7.33 -10.06
CA VAL A 46 -15.28 -6.78 -10.07
C VAL A 46 -15.84 -6.90 -11.48
N THR A 47 -16.94 -7.61 -11.60
CA THR A 47 -17.64 -7.81 -12.88
C THR A 47 -19.09 -7.40 -12.74
N VAL A 48 -19.64 -6.73 -13.76
CA VAL A 48 -21.09 -6.46 -13.84
C VAL A 48 -21.79 -7.76 -14.21
N ALA A 49 -22.55 -8.32 -13.27
CA ALA A 49 -23.27 -9.56 -13.46
C ALA A 49 -24.58 -9.35 -14.24
N ALA A 50 -25.27 -8.25 -13.95
CA ALA A 50 -26.53 -7.91 -14.62
C ALA A 50 -26.79 -6.40 -14.59
N ALA A 51 -27.61 -5.94 -15.53
CA ALA A 51 -28.18 -4.60 -15.56
C ALA A 51 -29.68 -4.71 -15.84
N ARG A 52 -30.49 -3.95 -15.11
CA ARG A 52 -31.95 -3.95 -15.28
C ARG A 52 -32.53 -2.55 -15.10
N ILE A 53 -33.62 -2.27 -15.80
CA ILE A 53 -34.40 -1.05 -15.59
C ILE A 53 -35.28 -1.26 -14.37
N ALA A 54 -35.12 -0.39 -13.37
CA ALA A 54 -35.96 -0.37 -12.18
C ALA A 54 -37.17 0.57 -12.34
N GLY A 55 -37.02 1.63 -13.14
CA GLY A 55 -38.05 2.62 -13.39
C GLY A 55 -37.83 3.30 -14.73
N LEU A 56 -38.93 3.65 -15.40
CA LEU A 56 -38.91 4.39 -16.65
C LEU A 56 -40.06 5.38 -16.68
N SER A 57 -39.74 6.64 -16.93
CA SER A 57 -40.67 7.74 -17.16
C SER A 57 -40.35 8.41 -18.51
N PHE A 58 -41.10 9.45 -18.87
CA PHE A 58 -40.85 10.20 -20.10
C PHE A 58 -39.52 10.96 -20.08
N ASP A 59 -38.96 11.21 -18.89
CA ASP A 59 -37.80 12.10 -18.70
C ASP A 59 -36.61 11.39 -18.04
N GLN A 60 -36.83 10.21 -17.43
CA GLN A 60 -35.82 9.50 -16.63
C GLN A 60 -35.93 7.98 -16.78
N ALA A 61 -34.79 7.30 -16.70
CA ALA A 61 -34.70 5.86 -16.53
C ALA A 61 -33.78 5.54 -15.34
N ASP A 62 -34.25 4.69 -14.44
CA ASP A 62 -33.45 4.19 -13.32
C ASP A 62 -32.90 2.81 -13.68
N LEU A 63 -31.58 2.66 -13.57
CA LEU A 63 -30.87 1.41 -13.85
C LEU A 63 -30.31 0.84 -12.55
N LEU A 64 -30.52 -0.45 -12.33
CA LEU A 64 -29.86 -1.21 -11.28
C LEU A 64 -28.83 -2.13 -11.90
N PHE A 65 -27.61 -2.06 -11.38
CA PHE A 65 -26.50 -2.91 -11.76
C PHE A 65 -26.17 -3.85 -10.61
N ASP A 66 -26.11 -5.15 -10.89
CA ASP A 66 -25.60 -6.13 -9.94
C ASP A 66 -24.10 -6.32 -10.21
N LEU A 67 -23.29 -6.09 -9.18
CA LEU A 67 -21.85 -6.26 -9.23
C LEU A 67 -21.45 -7.54 -8.51
N ALA A 68 -20.76 -8.44 -9.21
CA ALA A 68 -20.11 -9.60 -8.62
C ALA A 68 -18.68 -9.22 -8.23
N ILE A 69 -18.38 -9.27 -6.92
CA ILE A 69 -17.06 -8.97 -6.38
C ILE A 69 -16.44 -10.28 -5.90
N LYS A 70 -15.33 -10.67 -6.52
CA LYS A 70 -14.52 -11.81 -6.08
C LYS A 70 -13.27 -11.29 -5.39
N ASN A 71 -13.22 -11.46 -4.08
CA ASN A 71 -12.05 -11.11 -3.28
C ASN A 71 -11.26 -12.40 -2.96
N PRO A 72 -10.13 -12.65 -3.62
CA PRO A 72 -9.30 -13.83 -3.32
C PRO A 72 -8.56 -13.71 -1.98
N ASN A 73 -8.58 -12.53 -1.34
CA ASN A 73 -7.87 -12.31 -0.09
C ASN A 73 -8.69 -12.74 1.13
N PRO A 74 -8.02 -13.19 2.21
CA PRO A 74 -8.68 -13.58 3.45
C PRO A 74 -9.20 -12.38 4.29
N VAL A 75 -8.97 -11.15 3.83
CA VAL A 75 -9.41 -9.92 4.50
C VAL A 75 -10.47 -9.21 3.66
N GLY A 76 -11.50 -8.67 4.32
CA GLY A 76 -12.54 -7.90 3.66
C GLY A 76 -12.05 -6.52 3.21
N VAL A 77 -12.60 -6.02 2.10
CA VAL A 77 -12.31 -4.68 1.57
C VAL A 77 -13.50 -3.75 1.80
N SER A 78 -13.22 -2.51 2.19
CA SER A 78 -14.23 -1.45 2.25
C SER A 78 -14.26 -0.72 0.91
N MET A 79 -15.44 -0.60 0.29
CA MET A 79 -15.60 0.16 -0.96
C MET A 79 -15.82 1.63 -0.64
N ALA A 80 -15.14 2.53 -1.36
CA ALA A 80 -15.24 3.98 -1.17
C ALA A 80 -16.49 4.62 -1.82
N GLY A 81 -17.47 3.81 -2.24
CA GLY A 81 -18.60 4.25 -3.06
C GLY A 81 -18.27 4.22 -4.55
N PHE A 82 -19.29 4.50 -5.37
CA PHE A 82 -19.18 4.65 -6.82
C PHE A 82 -19.45 6.14 -7.11
N ASP A 83 -18.44 6.87 -7.61
CA ASP A 83 -18.56 8.25 -8.12
C ASP A 83 -18.81 8.21 -9.64
#